data_AF-A0A7D7Q2C3-F1
#
_entry.id   AF-A0A7D7Q2C3-F1
#
_cell.length_a   1.000
_cell.length_b   1.000
_cell.length_c   1.000
_cell.angle_alpha   90.00
_cell.angle_beta   90.00
_cell.angle_gamma   90.00
#
_symmetry.space_group_name_H-M   'P 1'
#
loop_
_entity.id
_entity.type
_entity.pdbx_description
1 polymer ?
#
loop_
_entity_poly.entity_id
_entity_poly.type
_entity_poly.pdbx_seq_one_letter_code
_entity_poly.pdbx_strand_id
1 'polypeptide(L)'
;MPPNNGPTGPALPAVEDPCAGVCTETARFQMDHPTLGVMEIRAYERVMHPDTATQGKQPSYAVYQGDTAVDYVVNPDATTLVSFGPAPVIGDQVWDIAGDTPVDRYGNVYLSSSRGVTVISPTKEGYTSHGTIPEANLIPPFPTDPAGLRIDASGEPTILVKDVTSGGAPTGKTLEYTWNGSTFVESK
;
A
#
# COMPACT_ATOMS: atom_id res chain seq x y z
N MET A 1 -2.87 -18.76 -26.19
CA MET A 1 -2.56 -19.13 -24.80
C MET A 1 -1.67 -18.05 -24.24
N PRO A 2 -2.03 -17.34 -23.16
CA PRO A 2 -1.08 -16.46 -22.51
C PRO A 2 0.02 -17.33 -21.88
N PRO A 3 1.30 -16.89 -21.88
CA PRO A 3 2.35 -17.62 -21.21
C PRO A 3 2.09 -17.58 -19.70
N ASN A 4 1.97 -18.77 -19.12
CA ASN A 4 1.85 -18.99 -17.69
C ASN A 4 3.25 -18.80 -17.08
N ASN A 5 3.67 -17.55 -16.89
CA ASN A 5 4.96 -17.24 -16.29
C ASN A 5 4.81 -17.31 -14.77
N GLY A 6 4.94 -18.53 -14.23
CA GLY A 6 5.03 -18.75 -12.79
C GLY A 6 6.27 -18.08 -12.18
N PRO A 7 6.47 -18.22 -10.86
CA PRO A 7 7.61 -17.64 -10.17
C PRO A 7 8.93 -18.09 -10.82
N THR A 8 9.78 -17.13 -11.20
CA THR A 8 11.09 -17.41 -11.83
C THR A 8 12.26 -17.30 -10.86
N GLY A 9 12.06 -16.70 -9.68
CA GLY A 9 13.07 -16.63 -8.63
C GLY A 9 12.98 -17.75 -7.60
N PRO A 10 13.87 -17.75 -6.59
CA PRO A 10 13.83 -18.72 -5.50
C PRO A 10 12.46 -18.72 -4.79
N ALA A 11 12.03 -19.91 -4.35
CA ALA A 11 10.81 -20.03 -3.56
C ALA A 11 11.06 -19.46 -2.15
N LEU A 12 10.18 -18.56 -1.71
CA LEU A 12 10.18 -18.05 -0.35
C LEU A 12 9.50 -19.05 0.61
N PRO A 13 9.83 -19.03 1.92
CA PRO A 13 9.15 -19.86 2.91
C PRO A 13 7.65 -19.54 2.95
N ALA A 14 6.84 -20.60 3.03
CA ALA A 14 5.39 -20.43 3.20
C ALA A 14 5.08 -19.86 4.58
N VAL A 15 4.10 -18.95 4.62
CA VAL A 15 3.50 -18.42 5.85
C VAL A 15 2.00 -18.67 5.83
N GLU A 16 1.36 -18.50 6.98
CA GLU A 16 -0.10 -18.52 7.06
C GLU A 16 -0.67 -17.16 6.61
N ASP A 17 -1.75 -17.19 5.83
CA ASP A 17 -2.63 -16.04 5.60
C ASP A 17 -3.93 -16.23 6.41
N PRO A 18 -4.04 -15.65 7.62
CA PRO A 18 -5.23 -15.82 8.45
C PRO A 18 -6.48 -15.15 7.89
N CYS A 19 -6.34 -14.28 6.88
CA CYS A 19 -7.44 -13.55 6.26
C CYS A 19 -8.01 -14.24 5.02
N ALA A 20 -7.30 -15.21 4.43
CA ALA A 20 -7.76 -15.95 3.28
C ALA A 20 -9.13 -16.62 3.55
N GLY A 21 -10.18 -16.15 2.85
CA GLY A 21 -11.54 -16.66 2.99
C GLY A 21 -12.26 -16.26 4.30
N VAL A 22 -11.64 -15.43 5.14
CA VAL A 22 -12.17 -14.98 6.43
C VAL A 22 -12.41 -13.47 6.43
N CYS A 23 -11.44 -12.69 5.95
CA CYS A 23 -11.51 -11.23 5.88
C CYS A 23 -12.13 -10.78 4.54
N THR A 24 -12.55 -9.52 4.49
CA THR A 24 -12.97 -8.90 3.24
C THR A 24 -11.74 -8.58 2.41
N GLU A 25 -11.58 -9.19 1.23
CA GLU A 25 -10.57 -8.80 0.25
C GLU A 25 -10.97 -7.46 -0.38
N THR A 26 -10.13 -6.44 -0.22
CA THR A 26 -10.38 -5.10 -0.77
C THR A 26 -9.64 -4.85 -2.07
N ALA A 27 -8.56 -5.59 -2.30
CA ALA A 27 -7.73 -5.44 -3.49
C ALA A 27 -6.93 -6.69 -3.78
N ARG A 28 -6.61 -6.88 -5.06
CA ARG A 28 -5.71 -7.92 -5.55
C ARG A 28 -4.91 -7.38 -6.73
N PHE A 29 -3.58 -7.49 -6.66
CA PHE A 29 -2.70 -7.04 -7.73
C PHE A 29 -1.65 -8.09 -8.04
N GLN A 30 -1.42 -8.34 -9.32
CA GLN A 30 -0.27 -9.09 -9.80
C GLN A 30 0.86 -8.13 -10.11
N MET A 31 2.06 -8.50 -9.67
CA MET A 31 3.24 -7.68 -9.70
C MET A 31 4.45 -8.43 -10.24
N ASP A 32 5.24 -7.77 -11.08
CA ASP A 32 6.52 -8.30 -11.55
C ASP A 32 7.63 -7.91 -10.56
N HIS A 33 8.00 -8.85 -9.67
CA HIS A 33 9.10 -8.66 -8.74
C HIS A 33 10.45 -8.78 -9.48
N PRO A 34 11.37 -7.81 -9.33
CA PRO A 34 12.61 -7.75 -10.11
C PRO A 34 13.53 -8.98 -9.96
N THR A 35 13.43 -9.70 -8.83
CA THR A 35 14.23 -10.90 -8.56
C THR A 35 13.42 -12.18 -8.40
N LEU A 36 12.12 -12.08 -8.10
CA LEU A 36 11.29 -13.24 -7.73
C LEU A 36 10.30 -13.63 -8.83
N GLY A 37 10.14 -12.79 -9.85
CA GLY A 37 9.16 -12.96 -10.92
C GLY A 37 7.77 -12.51 -10.48
N VAL A 38 6.74 -13.08 -11.10
CA VAL A 38 5.35 -12.72 -10.79
C VAL A 38 5.01 -13.07 -9.34
N MET A 39 4.52 -12.08 -8.61
CA MET A 39 3.97 -12.19 -7.26
C MET A 39 2.58 -11.56 -7.22
N GLU A 40 1.82 -11.84 -6.18
CA GLU A 40 0.50 -11.24 -5.98
C GLU A 40 0.39 -10.63 -4.58
N ILE A 41 -0.17 -9.42 -4.49
CA ILE A 41 -0.53 -8.79 -3.22
C ILE A 41 -2.05 -8.83 -3.10
N ARG A 42 -2.54 -9.35 -1.98
CA ARG A 42 -3.95 -9.29 -1.59
C ARG A 42 -4.10 -8.39 -0.39
N ALA A 43 -4.93 -7.36 -0.49
CA ALA A 43 -5.24 -6.46 0.61
C ALA A 43 -6.56 -6.89 1.26
N TYR A 44 -6.61 -6.76 2.58
CA TYR A 44 -7.73 -7.20 3.40
C TYR A 44 -8.16 -6.14 4.40
N GLU A 45 -9.42 -6.24 4.77
CA GLU A 45 -10.00 -5.57 5.92
C GLU A 45 -10.72 -6.57 6.83
N ARG A 46 -10.50 -6.44 8.13
CA ARG A 46 -11.28 -7.12 9.17
C ARG A 46 -12.05 -6.10 10.00
N VAL A 47 -13.36 -6.30 10.13
CA VAL A 47 -14.18 -5.48 11.03
C VAL A 47 -13.88 -5.86 12.47
N MET A 48 -13.43 -4.89 13.28
CA MET A 48 -13.08 -5.06 14.69
C MET A 48 -14.19 -4.57 15.62
N HIS A 49 -14.91 -3.54 15.22
CA HIS A 49 -16.02 -2.94 15.98
C HIS A 49 -17.27 -2.85 15.09
N PRO A 50 -18.08 -3.92 14.99
CA PRO A 50 -19.24 -3.94 14.10
C PRO A 50 -20.36 -2.98 14.54
N ASP A 51 -20.41 -2.65 15.84
CA ASP A 51 -21.50 -1.90 16.47
C ASP A 51 -21.24 -0.39 16.61
N THR A 52 -20.13 0.13 16.05
CA THR A 52 -19.80 1.56 16.07
C THR A 52 -20.18 2.25 14.77
N ALA A 53 -20.55 3.54 14.84
CA ALA A 53 -21.01 4.32 13.67
C ALA A 53 -19.96 4.39 12.55
N THR A 54 -18.68 4.51 12.90
CA THR A 54 -17.56 4.14 12.04
C THR A 54 -17.15 2.74 12.43
N GLN A 55 -17.48 1.74 11.61
CA GLN A 55 -17.02 0.38 11.84
C GLN A 55 -15.50 0.39 11.83
N GLY A 56 -14.89 0.23 13.00
CA GLY A 56 -13.45 0.20 13.12
C GLY A 56 -12.91 -1.02 12.38
N LYS A 57 -12.01 -0.80 11.41
CA LYS A 57 -11.40 -1.86 10.61
C LYS A 57 -9.92 -2.02 10.92
N GLN A 58 -9.45 -3.24 10.78
CA GLN A 58 -8.04 -3.60 10.83
C GLN A 58 -7.55 -3.90 9.40
N PRO A 59 -6.57 -3.14 8.88
CA PRO A 59 -5.95 -3.40 7.59
C PRO A 59 -4.90 -4.51 7.69
N SER A 60 -4.84 -5.34 6.66
CA SER A 60 -3.73 -6.27 6.43
C SER A 60 -3.50 -6.51 4.95
N TYR A 61 -2.37 -7.10 4.60
CA TYR A 61 -2.14 -7.65 3.27
C TYR A 61 -1.32 -8.94 3.36
N ALA A 62 -1.50 -9.79 2.37
CA ALA A 62 -0.69 -10.99 2.16
C ALA A 62 0.05 -10.88 0.82
N VAL A 63 1.25 -11.44 0.78
CA VAL A 63 2.07 -11.57 -0.42
C VAL A 63 2.08 -13.03 -0.83
N TYR A 64 1.85 -13.29 -2.11
CA TYR A 64 1.76 -14.62 -2.68
C TYR A 64 2.80 -14.81 -3.77
N GLN A 65 3.43 -15.98 -3.78
CA GLN A 65 4.27 -16.47 -4.86
C GLN A 65 3.55 -17.69 -5.50
N GLY A 66 2.88 -17.46 -6.62
CA GLY A 66 1.86 -18.40 -7.12
C GLY A 66 0.69 -18.49 -6.14
N ASP A 67 0.29 -19.71 -5.78
CA ASP A 67 -0.82 -19.95 -4.83
C ASP A 67 -0.35 -20.02 -3.35
N THR A 68 0.93 -19.82 -3.09
CA THR A 68 1.50 -19.93 -1.73
C THR A 68 1.69 -18.54 -1.13
N ALA A 69 1.10 -18.30 0.05
CA ALA A 69 1.38 -17.11 0.84
C ALA A 69 2.81 -17.18 1.39
N VAL A 70 3.57 -16.10 1.22
CA VAL A 70 4.99 -16.00 1.58
C VAL A 70 5.27 -14.84 2.54
N ASP A 71 4.34 -13.90 2.67
CA ASP A 71 4.34 -12.90 3.72
C ASP A 71 2.90 -12.52 4.11
N TYR A 72 2.70 -12.09 5.35
CA TYR A 72 1.45 -11.55 5.85
C TYR A 72 1.73 -10.43 6.85
N VAL A 73 1.23 -9.24 6.55
CA VAL A 73 1.41 -8.04 7.36
C VAL A 73 0.06 -7.52 7.80
N VAL A 74 -0.09 -7.33 9.10
CA VAL A 74 -1.29 -6.76 9.73
C VAL A 74 -0.88 -5.63 10.65
N ASN A 75 -1.72 -4.59 10.76
CA ASN A 75 -1.59 -3.68 11.88
C ASN A 75 -2.50 -4.13 13.04
N PRO A 76 -1.95 -4.72 14.12
CA PRO A 76 -2.76 -5.15 15.27
C PRO A 76 -3.40 -3.98 16.04
N ASP A 77 -2.78 -2.80 15.98
CA ASP A 77 -3.20 -1.62 16.74
C ASP A 77 -4.28 -0.80 16.02
N ALA A 78 -4.48 -1.05 14.73
CA ALA A 78 -5.50 -0.40 13.93
C ALA A 78 -6.91 -0.84 14.37
N THR A 79 -7.62 0.09 15.01
CA THR A 79 -8.99 -0.15 15.51
C THR A 79 -9.98 0.89 15.02
N THR A 80 -9.53 1.98 14.40
CA THR A 80 -10.39 3.11 14.01
C THR A 80 -10.39 3.42 12.51
N LEU A 81 -9.69 2.63 11.70
CA LEU A 81 -9.68 2.83 10.25
C LEU A 81 -11.07 2.61 9.64
N VAL A 82 -11.40 3.44 8.65
CA VAL A 82 -12.66 3.36 7.90
C VAL A 82 -12.51 2.44 6.68
N SER A 83 -11.36 2.49 6.00
CA SER A 83 -11.03 1.58 4.91
C SER A 83 -9.55 1.56 4.53
N PHE A 84 -9.19 0.56 3.71
CA PHE A 84 -7.88 0.22 3.20
C PHE A 84 -8.02 -0.47 1.82
N GLY A 85 -7.60 0.19 0.74
CA GLY A 85 -7.82 -0.35 -0.62
C GLY A 85 -7.28 0.52 -1.77
N PRO A 86 -7.60 0.17 -3.04
CA PRO A 86 -7.06 0.83 -4.25
C PRO A 86 -7.68 2.19 -4.58
N ALA A 87 -8.59 2.69 -3.76
CA ALA A 87 -9.36 3.88 -4.08
C ALA A 87 -9.18 4.94 -2.99
N PRO A 88 -9.20 6.23 -3.34
CA PRO A 88 -9.12 7.31 -2.35
C PRO A 88 -10.24 7.14 -1.32
N VAL A 89 -9.86 7.23 -0.05
CA VAL A 89 -10.79 7.08 1.08
C VAL A 89 -11.21 8.45 1.60
N ILE A 90 -10.31 9.43 1.54
CA ILE A 90 -10.59 10.80 1.97
C ILE A 90 -10.97 11.62 0.73
N GLY A 91 -12.06 12.38 0.81
CA GLY A 91 -12.62 13.11 -0.33
C GLY A 91 -11.70 14.20 -0.92
N ASP A 92 -10.61 14.55 -0.24
CA ASP A 92 -9.60 15.50 -0.69
C ASP A 92 -8.25 14.85 -1.05
N GLN A 93 -8.20 13.52 -1.04
CA GLN A 93 -7.04 12.75 -1.42
C GLN A 93 -6.97 12.63 -2.94
N VAL A 94 -5.90 13.15 -3.54
CA VAL A 94 -5.70 13.10 -4.99
C VAL A 94 -5.20 11.71 -5.38
N TRP A 95 -5.89 11.06 -6.32
CA TRP A 95 -5.45 9.82 -6.97
C TRP A 95 -5.49 10.05 -8.48
N ASP A 96 -4.34 10.41 -9.06
CA ASP A 96 -4.16 10.70 -10.48
C ASP A 96 -3.25 9.63 -11.10
N ILE A 97 -3.86 8.54 -11.58
CA ILE A 97 -3.14 7.37 -12.08
C ILE A 97 -3.43 7.28 -13.58
N ALA A 98 -2.38 7.38 -14.40
CA ALA A 98 -2.50 7.29 -15.85
C ALA A 98 -2.91 5.89 -16.35
N GLY A 99 -2.73 4.86 -15.51
CA GLY A 99 -3.18 3.48 -15.75
C GLY A 99 -4.33 3.03 -14.84
N ASP A 100 -4.73 1.77 -14.97
CA ASP A 100 -5.88 1.21 -14.24
C ASP A 100 -5.53 0.63 -12.86
N THR A 101 -4.24 0.57 -12.52
CA THR A 101 -3.75 -0.05 -11.29
C THR A 101 -2.87 0.92 -10.50
N PRO A 102 -2.95 0.94 -9.16
CA PRO A 102 -2.07 1.73 -8.30
C PRO A 102 -0.72 1.04 -8.15
N VAL A 103 -0.07 0.85 -9.27
CA VAL A 103 1.15 0.09 -9.45
C VAL A 103 2.08 0.92 -10.31
N ASP A 104 3.27 1.20 -9.82
CA ASP A 104 4.27 1.96 -10.58
C ASP A 104 5.18 1.05 -11.41
N ARG A 105 6.04 1.65 -12.22
CA ARG A 105 7.00 0.92 -13.06
C ARG A 105 8.09 0.18 -12.27
N TYR A 106 8.26 0.50 -10.99
CA TYR A 106 9.25 -0.12 -10.11
C TYR A 106 8.68 -1.34 -9.39
N GLY A 107 7.40 -1.62 -9.58
CA GLY A 107 6.70 -2.72 -8.95
C GLY A 107 6.14 -2.37 -7.57
N ASN A 108 6.15 -1.09 -7.16
CA ASN A 108 5.53 -0.64 -5.93
C ASN A 108 4.01 -0.64 -6.07
N VAL A 109 3.32 -1.04 -5.01
CA VAL A 109 1.86 -1.02 -4.91
C VAL A 109 1.42 0.02 -3.89
N TYR A 110 0.39 0.77 -4.21
CA TYR A 110 -0.15 1.82 -3.35
C TYR A 110 -1.55 1.48 -2.88
N LEU A 111 -1.77 1.60 -1.58
CA LEU A 111 -3.07 1.41 -0.95
C LEU A 111 -3.44 2.65 -0.17
N SER A 112 -4.67 3.08 -0.33
CA SER A 112 -5.24 4.23 0.38
C SER A 112 -5.88 3.81 1.69
N SER A 113 -5.87 4.72 2.66
CA SER A 113 -6.69 4.64 3.87
C SER A 113 -7.21 6.01 4.28
N SER A 114 -8.05 6.05 5.32
CA SER A 114 -8.45 7.30 5.98
C SER A 114 -7.31 8.03 6.71
N ARG A 115 -6.08 7.50 6.67
CA ARG A 115 -4.88 8.08 7.29
C ARG A 115 -3.79 8.47 6.28
N GLY A 116 -3.94 8.14 5.00
CA GLY A 116 -2.94 8.40 3.96
C GLY A 116 -2.70 7.22 3.03
N VAL A 117 -1.49 7.15 2.47
CA VAL A 117 -1.08 6.14 1.49
C VAL A 117 -0.06 5.18 2.11
N THR A 118 -0.32 3.90 1.98
CA THR A 118 0.62 2.81 2.23
C THR A 118 1.32 2.46 0.94
N VAL A 119 2.66 2.36 1.01
CA VAL A 119 3.52 1.97 -0.11
C VAL A 119 4.07 0.58 0.19
N ILE A 120 3.83 -0.37 -0.70
CA ILE A 120 4.34 -1.74 -0.62
C ILE A 120 5.37 -1.94 -1.72
N SER A 121 6.63 -2.10 -1.34
CA SER A 121 7.78 -2.08 -2.24
C SER A 121 8.47 -3.45 -2.34
N PRO A 122 9.02 -3.79 -3.52
CA PRO A 122 9.76 -5.04 -3.70
C PRO A 122 11.09 -5.03 -2.93
N THR A 123 11.43 -6.13 -2.27
CA THR A 123 12.70 -6.37 -1.57
C THR A 123 13.23 -7.77 -1.85
N LYS A 124 14.42 -8.10 -1.34
CA LYS A 124 14.97 -9.45 -1.54
C LYS A 124 14.13 -10.53 -0.85
N GLU A 125 13.37 -10.15 0.16
CA GLU A 125 12.52 -10.98 0.99
C GLU A 125 11.08 -11.08 0.46
N GLY A 126 10.75 -10.40 -0.65
CA GLY A 126 9.40 -10.34 -1.21
C GLY A 126 8.92 -8.90 -1.32
N TYR A 127 7.86 -8.56 -0.59
CA TYR A 127 7.31 -7.20 -0.58
C TYR A 127 7.24 -6.69 0.85
N THR A 128 7.46 -5.39 1.06
CA THR A 128 7.36 -4.79 2.39
C THR A 128 6.70 -3.43 2.34
N SER A 129 5.93 -3.11 3.38
CA SER A 129 5.30 -1.79 3.51
C SER A 129 6.24 -0.74 4.10
N HIS A 130 7.45 -1.09 4.52
CA HIS A 130 8.37 -0.17 5.22
C HIS A 130 7.70 0.57 6.41
N GLY A 131 6.80 -0.09 7.13
CA GLY A 131 6.07 0.51 8.25
C GLY A 131 5.03 1.56 7.86
N THR A 132 4.66 1.66 6.58
CA THR A 132 3.65 2.61 6.08
C THR A 132 2.22 2.10 6.16
N ILE A 133 2.02 0.90 6.73
CA ILE A 133 0.66 0.39 6.97
C ILE A 133 -0.03 1.31 8.00
N PRO A 134 -1.28 1.72 7.79
CA PRO A 134 -1.89 2.79 8.57
C PRO A 134 -1.95 2.44 10.06
N GLU A 135 -1.64 3.40 10.93
CA GLU A 135 -1.60 3.26 12.40
C GLU A 135 -0.51 2.31 12.94
N ALA A 136 0.32 1.68 12.09
CA ALA A 136 1.51 1.00 12.57
C ALA A 136 2.62 2.05 12.67
N ASN A 137 3.37 2.03 13.78
CA ASN A 137 4.49 2.93 14.09
C ASN A 137 5.12 3.58 12.84
N LEU A 138 4.67 4.80 12.54
CA LEU A 138 5.03 5.54 11.34
C LEU A 138 6.54 5.73 11.31
N ILE A 139 7.21 5.20 10.28
CA ILE A 139 8.63 5.43 10.07
C ILE A 139 8.78 6.78 9.35
N PRO A 140 9.40 7.81 9.95
CA PRO A 140 9.82 8.99 9.21
C PRO A 140 10.80 8.56 8.10
N PRO A 141 10.69 9.07 6.86
CA PRO A 141 9.97 10.28 6.47
C PRO A 141 8.60 10.03 5.82
N PHE A 142 8.00 8.84 5.97
CA PHE A 142 6.77 8.53 5.25
C PHE A 142 5.63 9.46 5.69
N PRO A 143 4.95 10.13 4.73
CA PRO A 143 4.03 11.21 5.06
C PRO A 143 2.75 10.70 5.70
N THR A 144 2.37 11.35 6.81
CA THR A 144 1.38 10.86 7.77
C THR A 144 0.07 11.65 7.76
N ASP A 145 -0.11 12.54 6.78
CA ASP A 145 -1.24 13.47 6.68
C ASP A 145 -1.63 13.62 5.20
N PRO A 146 -2.95 13.72 4.86
CA PRO A 146 -3.57 13.05 3.72
C PRO A 146 -2.70 13.11 2.47
N ALA A 147 -2.01 12.00 2.25
CA ALA A 147 -1.14 11.81 1.12
C ALA A 147 -1.98 11.39 -0.09
N GLY A 148 -1.86 12.12 -1.20
CA GLY A 148 -2.31 11.69 -2.51
C GLY A 148 -1.24 10.90 -3.26
N LEU A 149 -1.64 10.34 -4.39
CA LEU A 149 -0.80 9.59 -5.31
C LEU A 149 -0.99 10.13 -6.72
N ARG A 150 0.11 10.35 -7.43
CA ARG A 150 0.14 10.44 -8.89
C ARG A 150 1.02 9.33 -9.45
N ILE A 151 0.58 8.66 -10.50
CA ILE A 151 1.42 7.80 -11.34
C ILE A 151 1.28 8.30 -12.76
N ASP A 152 2.36 8.84 -13.31
CA ASP A 152 2.32 9.40 -14.67
C ASP A 152 2.29 8.30 -15.75
N ALA A 153 2.14 8.71 -17.01
CA ALA A 153 2.08 7.78 -18.14
C ALA A 153 3.36 6.96 -18.37
N SER A 154 4.49 7.35 -17.77
CA SER A 154 5.74 6.58 -17.76
C SER A 154 5.83 5.59 -16.59
N GLY A 155 4.81 5.58 -15.72
CA GLY A 155 4.76 4.79 -14.50
C GLY A 155 5.61 5.37 -13.38
N GLU A 156 5.97 6.66 -13.43
CA GLU A 156 6.74 7.34 -12.37
C GLU A 156 5.79 7.78 -11.25
N PRO A 157 6.03 7.37 -9.98
CA PRO A 157 5.15 7.72 -8.87
C PRO A 157 5.53 9.08 -8.25
N THR A 158 4.53 9.77 -7.72
CA THR A 158 4.70 10.97 -6.88
C THR A 158 3.70 10.90 -5.72
N ILE A 159 4.19 11.01 -4.48
CA ILE A 159 3.33 11.15 -3.31
C ILE A 159 3.11 12.63 -3.03
N LEU A 160 1.85 13.02 -2.88
CA LEU A 160 1.43 14.41 -2.71
C LEU A 160 1.01 14.64 -1.27
N VAL A 161 1.69 15.49 -0.52
CA VAL A 161 1.44 15.64 0.93
C VAL A 161 1.03 17.07 1.21
N LYS A 162 -0.08 17.24 1.93
CA LYS A 162 -0.48 18.59 2.36
C LYS A 162 0.49 19.09 3.43
N ASP A 163 1.07 20.25 3.18
CA ASP A 163 1.97 20.88 4.13
C ASP A 163 1.16 21.47 5.31
N VAL A 164 1.67 21.24 6.52
CA VAL A 164 1.03 21.66 7.78
C VAL A 164 2.03 22.39 8.65
N THR A 165 1.56 23.43 9.33
CA THR A 165 2.37 24.16 10.32
C THR A 165 2.65 23.29 11.55
N SER A 166 3.58 23.74 12.41
CA SER A 166 3.95 23.10 13.69
C SER A 166 2.80 22.92 14.72
N GLY A 167 1.55 23.22 14.35
CA GLY A 167 0.34 22.95 15.13
C GLY A 167 -0.74 22.18 14.36
N GLY A 168 -0.42 21.60 13.21
CA GLY A 168 -1.35 20.81 12.39
C GLY A 168 -2.30 21.63 11.51
N ALA A 169 -2.15 22.96 11.47
CA ALA A 169 -2.97 23.79 10.57
C ALA A 169 -2.42 23.70 9.13
N PRO A 170 -3.25 23.44 8.10
CA PRO A 170 -2.81 23.40 6.71
C PRO A 170 -2.21 24.73 6.26
N THR A 171 -1.07 24.69 5.57
CA THR A 171 -0.45 25.89 4.97
C THR A 171 -1.04 26.23 3.61
N GLY A 172 -1.79 25.29 3.01
CA GLY A 172 -2.29 25.37 1.63
C GLY A 172 -1.26 24.96 0.58
N LYS A 173 -0.03 24.62 0.97
CA LYS A 173 0.97 24.06 0.05
C LYS A 173 0.86 22.54 -0.02
N THR A 174 1.29 21.98 -1.14
CA THR A 174 1.46 20.54 -1.33
C THR A 174 2.95 20.28 -1.55
N LEU A 175 3.52 19.37 -0.77
CA LEU A 175 4.87 18.85 -0.92
C LEU A 175 4.80 17.62 -1.84
N GLU A 176 5.72 17.53 -2.80
CA GLU A 176 5.80 16.40 -3.71
C GLU A 176 6.98 15.51 -3.32
N TYR A 177 6.75 14.21 -3.15
CA TYR A 177 7.80 13.25 -2.90
C TYR A 177 7.96 12.34 -4.11
N THR A 178 9.18 12.24 -4.63
CA THR A 178 9.51 11.43 -5.80
C THR A 178 10.33 10.21 -5.40
N TRP A 179 10.20 9.15 -6.19
CA TRP A 179 10.94 7.92 -5.96
C TRP A 179 12.39 8.05 -6.44
N ASN A 180 13.36 7.80 -5.55
CA ASN A 180 14.79 7.87 -5.90
C ASN A 180 15.41 6.51 -6.28
N GLY A 181 14.59 5.48 -6.46
CA GLY A 181 15.03 4.10 -6.67
C GLY A 181 15.01 3.23 -5.40
N SER A 182 14.77 3.81 -4.23
CA SER A 182 14.72 3.08 -2.95
C SER A 182 13.69 3.60 -1.97
N THR A 183 13.47 4.91 -1.94
CA THR A 183 12.52 5.56 -1.04
C THR A 183 11.99 6.83 -1.67
N PHE A 184 10.92 7.35 -1.09
CA PHE A 184 10.37 8.65 -1.42
C PHE A 184 11.18 9.76 -0.75
N VAL A 185 11.61 10.74 -1.53
CA VAL A 185 12.32 11.93 -1.07
C VAL A 185 11.58 13.18 -1.50
N GLU A 186 11.56 14.20 -0.65
CA GLU A 186 10.93 15.48 -0.99
C GLU A 186 11.62 16.09 -2.22
N SER A 187 10.81 16.51 -3.18
CA SER A 187 11.24 17.19 -4.39
C SER A 187 11.65 18.61 -4.03
N LYS A 188 12.73 19.09 -4.64
CA LYS A 188 13.26 20.43 -4.41
C LYS A 188 12.47 21.51 -5.15
#